data_AF-A0A377WPP1-F1
#
_entry.id   AF-A0A377WPP1-F1
#
_cell.length_a   1.000
_cell.length_b   1.000
_cell.length_c   1.000
_cell.angle_alpha   90.00
_cell.angle_beta   90.00
_cell.angle_gamma   90.00
#
_symmetry.space_group_name_H-M   'P 1'
#
loop_
_entity.id
_entity.type
_entity.pdbx_description
1 polymer ?
#
loop_
_entity_poly.entity_id
_entity_poly.type
_entity_poly.pdbx_seq_one_letter_code
_entity_poly.pdbx_strand_id
1 'polypeptide(L)'
;MKNRFLRGAAPINKVMYDSKIHVLNNALGLHTAISRVQGGKLKAKAEIRVATVFRDAPEAFLRMIVVHELAHLKEKDHNKAFYQLCCHMEPQYHQLEFDTRLWLTHLSLNRSA
;
A
#
# COMPACT_ATOMS: atom_id res chain seq x y z
N MET A 1 13.13 -3.83 1.44
CA MET A 1 12.39 -3.13 2.52
C MET A 1 11.83 -4.09 3.57
N LYS A 2 10.89 -5.01 3.23
CA LYS A 2 10.28 -5.94 4.21
C LYS A 2 11.26 -6.63 5.16
N ASN A 3 12.32 -7.27 4.64
CA ASN A 3 13.28 -8.00 5.48
C ASN A 3 14.11 -7.10 6.41
N ARG A 4 14.25 -5.81 6.07
CA ARG A 4 14.98 -4.82 6.87
C ARG A 4 14.16 -4.37 8.09
N PHE A 5 12.88 -4.08 7.89
CA PHE A 5 12.03 -3.42 8.91
C PHE A 5 11.00 -4.35 9.57
N LEU A 6 10.60 -5.42 8.90
CA LEU A 6 9.50 -6.30 9.33
C LEU A 6 9.99 -7.75 9.47
N ARG A 7 11.10 -7.94 10.19
CA ARG A 7 11.53 -9.28 10.62
C ARG A 7 10.39 -9.94 11.42
N GLY A 8 10.11 -11.21 11.11
CA GLY A 8 9.02 -11.98 11.72
C GLY A 8 7.60 -11.69 11.21
N ALA A 9 7.39 -10.67 10.38
CA ALA A 9 6.07 -10.45 9.77
C ALA A 9 5.73 -11.51 8.72
N ALA A 10 4.43 -11.73 8.50
CA ALA A 10 3.90 -12.69 7.54
C ALA A 10 4.58 -12.58 6.16
N PRO A 11 4.80 -13.71 5.45
CA PRO A 11 5.38 -13.68 4.12
C PRO A 11 4.40 -13.04 3.12
N ILE A 12 4.95 -12.25 2.20
CA ILE A 12 4.21 -11.70 1.07
C ILE A 12 4.20 -12.76 -0.02
N ASN A 13 3.01 -13.21 -0.40
CA ASN A 13 2.85 -14.31 -1.37
C ASN A 13 2.83 -13.79 -2.81
N LYS A 14 2.43 -12.53 -3.00
CA LYS A 14 2.27 -11.94 -4.32
C LYS A 14 2.44 -10.43 -4.26
N VAL A 15 3.10 -9.90 -5.28
CA VAL A 15 3.20 -8.46 -5.57
C VAL A 15 2.79 -8.27 -7.01
N MET A 16 1.85 -7.38 -7.29
CA MET A 16 1.39 -7.13 -8.65
C MET A 16 0.86 -5.72 -8.84
N TYR A 17 0.77 -5.30 -10.10
CA TYR A 17 -0.09 -4.20 -10.48
C TYR A 17 -1.50 -4.69 -10.78
N ASP A 18 -2.52 -3.94 -10.37
CA ASP A 18 -3.93 -4.27 -10.58
C ASP A 18 -4.69 -3.09 -11.22
N SER A 19 -5.27 -3.33 -12.40
CA SER A 19 -6.00 -2.31 -13.17
C SER A 19 -7.40 -2.05 -12.63
N LYS A 20 -7.91 -2.91 -11.74
CA LYS A 20 -9.25 -2.80 -11.15
C LYS A 20 -9.28 -1.91 -9.89
N ILE A 21 -8.10 -1.51 -9.39
CA ILE A 21 -8.02 -0.61 -8.23
C ILE A 21 -8.44 0.81 -8.65
N HIS A 22 -9.62 1.22 -8.20
CA HIS A 22 -10.08 2.61 -8.32
C HIS A 22 -9.44 3.46 -7.23
N VAL A 23 -8.29 4.07 -7.56
CA VAL A 23 -7.49 4.86 -6.61
C VAL A 23 -8.26 6.08 -6.07
N LEU A 24 -9.21 6.62 -6.84
CA LEU A 24 -9.95 7.84 -6.49
C LEU A 24 -10.81 7.73 -5.22
N ASN A 25 -11.27 6.53 -4.86
CA ASN A 25 -12.12 6.32 -3.68
C ASN A 25 -11.34 5.79 -2.45
N ASN A 26 -10.19 5.13 -2.66
CA ASN A 26 -9.38 4.47 -1.62
C ASN A 26 -7.90 4.93 -1.70
N ALA A 27 -7.70 6.24 -1.68
CA ALA A 27 -6.56 7.05 -2.17
C ALA A 27 -5.09 6.58 -2.08
N LEU A 28 -4.72 5.45 -1.46
CA LEU A 28 -3.31 5.03 -1.38
C LEU A 28 -3.07 3.52 -1.50
N GLY A 29 -4.13 2.72 -1.44
CA GLY A 29 -4.01 1.27 -1.36
C GLY A 29 -5.36 0.59 -1.18
N LEU A 30 -5.50 -0.60 -1.77
CA LEU A 30 -6.72 -1.40 -1.62
C LEU A 30 -6.39 -2.58 -0.72
N HIS A 31 -6.64 -2.42 0.59
CA HIS A 31 -6.50 -3.46 1.61
C HIS A 31 -7.38 -4.65 1.27
N THR A 32 -6.86 -5.61 0.51
CA THR A 32 -7.55 -6.88 0.26
C THR A 32 -6.74 -8.00 0.87
N ALA A 33 -6.93 -8.20 2.18
CA ALA A 33 -6.61 -9.46 2.80
C ALA A 33 -7.58 -10.52 2.24
N ILE A 34 -7.16 -11.24 1.21
CA ILE A 34 -7.95 -12.35 0.66
C ILE A 34 -7.81 -13.54 1.63
N SER A 35 -8.83 -13.74 2.46
CA SER A 35 -8.97 -14.94 3.29
C SER A 35 -9.43 -16.12 2.43
N ARG A 36 -8.61 -17.16 2.27
CA ARG A 36 -9.01 -18.41 1.60
C ARG A 36 -8.92 -19.58 2.57
N VAL A 37 -9.99 -20.36 2.67
CA VAL A 37 -10.05 -21.58 3.50
C VAL A 37 -9.33 -22.71 2.76
N GLN A 38 -8.35 -23.35 3.41
CA GLN A 38 -7.71 -24.56 2.88
C GLN A 38 -7.62 -25.60 4.01
N GLY A 39 -8.38 -26.69 3.91
CA GLY A 39 -8.36 -27.79 4.89
C GLY A 39 -8.82 -27.40 6.30
N GLY A 40 -9.99 -26.79 6.43
CA GLY A 40 -10.59 -26.40 7.72
C GLY A 40 -9.88 -25.25 8.45
N LYS A 41 -8.75 -24.73 7.93
CA LYS A 41 -8.01 -23.60 8.49
C LYS A 41 -7.97 -22.43 7.51
N LEU A 42 -8.25 -21.23 8.01
CA LEU A 42 -8.06 -19.97 7.29
C LEU A 42 -6.57 -19.66 7.25
N LYS A 43 -5.93 -19.74 6.08
CA LYS A 43 -4.58 -19.20 5.87
C LYS A 43 -4.71 -17.84 5.21
N ALA A 44 -4.46 -16.78 5.97
CA ALA A 44 -4.33 -15.44 5.41
C ALA A 44 -3.09 -15.38 4.52
N LYS A 45 -3.27 -15.07 3.22
CA LYS A 45 -2.17 -14.77 2.31
C LYS A 45 -2.07 -13.26 2.17
N ALA A 46 -0.94 -12.69 2.60
CA ALA A 46 -0.66 -11.29 2.32
C ALA A 46 -0.28 -11.12 0.85
N GLU A 47 -0.96 -10.21 0.16
CA GLU A 47 -0.67 -9.77 -1.20
C GLU A 47 -0.51 -8.24 -1.20
N ILE A 48 0.43 -7.73 -1.98
CA ILE A 48 0.57 -6.29 -2.23
C ILE A 48 0.08 -6.02 -3.65
N ARG A 49 -0.94 -5.16 -3.77
CA ARG A 49 -1.52 -4.77 -5.07
C ARG A 49 -1.39 -3.28 -5.26
N VAL A 50 -0.63 -2.89 -6.27
CA VAL A 50 -0.40 -1.48 -6.62
C VAL A 50 -1.28 -1.13 -7.81
N ALA A 51 -1.98 0.01 -7.76
CA ALA A 51 -2.78 0.43 -8.91
C ALA A 51 -1.89 0.69 -10.14
N THR A 52 -2.38 0.31 -11.31
CA THR A 52 -1.60 0.45 -12.57
C THR A 52 -1.19 1.87 -12.90
N VAL A 53 -1.91 2.89 -12.41
CA VAL A 53 -1.57 4.31 -12.57
C VAL A 53 -0.19 4.65 -12.02
N PHE A 54 0.29 3.91 -11.00
CA PHE A 54 1.58 4.15 -10.39
C PHE A 54 2.76 3.58 -11.19
N ARG A 55 2.52 2.95 -12.36
CA ARG A 55 3.63 2.57 -13.25
C ARG A 55 4.37 3.77 -13.80
N ASP A 56 3.64 4.86 -14.05
CA ASP A 56 4.18 6.10 -14.61
C ASP A 56 4.43 7.16 -13.52
N ALA A 57 4.27 6.78 -12.25
CA ALA A 57 4.51 7.66 -11.11
C ALA A 57 6.00 7.75 -10.78
N PRO A 58 6.45 8.87 -10.17
CA PRO A 58 7.77 8.94 -9.55
C PRO A 58 8.03 7.78 -8.59
N GLU A 59 9.26 7.28 -8.56
CA GLU A 59 9.68 6.16 -7.70
C GLU A 59 9.33 6.39 -6.22
N ALA A 60 9.42 7.65 -5.76
CA ALA A 60 9.11 8.02 -4.39
C ALA A 60 7.65 7.69 -4.00
N PHE A 61 6.70 7.79 -4.93
CA PHE A 61 5.30 7.44 -4.68
C PHE A 61 5.13 5.93 -4.56
N LEU A 62 5.77 5.16 -5.44
CA LEU A 62 5.80 3.70 -5.33
C LEU A 62 6.41 3.25 -4.00
N ARG A 63 7.48 3.90 -3.54
CA ARG A 63 8.10 3.63 -2.24
C ARG A 63 7.14 3.88 -1.09
N MET A 64 6.44 5.01 -1.10
CA MET A 64 5.42 5.34 -0.09
C MET A 64 4.31 4.28 -0.06
N ILE A 65 3.78 3.89 -1.22
CA ILE A 65 2.74 2.85 -1.31
C ILE A 65 3.24 1.53 -0.74
N VAL A 66 4.46 1.11 -1.11
CA VAL A 66 5.04 -0.13 -0.58
C VAL A 66 5.20 -0.05 0.94
N VAL A 67 5.62 1.09 1.49
CA VAL A 67 5.71 1.30 2.95
C VAL A 67 4.33 1.17 3.61
N HIS A 68 3.32 1.81 3.04
CA HIS A 68 1.93 1.75 3.50
C HIS A 68 1.44 0.29 3.57
N GLU A 69 1.53 -0.44 2.46
CA GLU A 69 1.08 -1.83 2.35
C GLU A 69 1.88 -2.77 3.27
N LEU A 70 3.18 -2.52 3.44
CA LEU A 70 4.00 -3.27 4.39
C LEU A 70 3.59 -3.03 5.84
N ALA A 71 3.23 -1.80 6.21
CA ALA A 71 2.76 -1.49 7.56
C ALA A 71 1.47 -2.26 7.89
N HIS A 72 0.59 -2.47 6.90
CA HIS A 72 -0.63 -3.28 7.05
C HIS A 72 -0.41 -4.77 7.36
N LEU A 73 0.83 -5.27 7.24
CA LEU A 73 1.18 -6.61 7.71
C LEU A 73 1.19 -6.69 9.25
N LYS A 74 1.37 -5.58 9.96
CA LYS A 74 1.39 -5.51 11.43
C LYS A 74 0.24 -4.68 11.99
N GLU A 75 -0.06 -3.53 11.38
CA GLU A 75 -1.03 -2.56 11.87
C GLU A 75 -2.21 -2.45 10.90
N LYS A 76 -3.41 -2.85 11.32
CA LYS A 76 -4.58 -2.88 10.41
C LYS A 76 -5.20 -1.52 10.17
N ASP A 77 -5.30 -0.71 11.22
CA ASP A 77 -5.95 0.60 11.17
C ASP A 77 -4.92 1.71 11.01
N HIS A 78 -5.29 2.80 10.34
CA HIS A 78 -4.48 4.01 10.18
C HIS A 78 -4.43 4.84 11.47
N ASN A 79 -3.92 4.25 12.55
CA ASN A 79 -3.77 4.88 13.86
C ASN A 79 -2.32 5.35 14.09
N LYS A 80 -2.02 5.86 15.29
CA LYS A 80 -0.67 6.36 15.64
C LYS A 80 0.43 5.31 15.44
N ALA A 81 0.18 4.05 15.79
CA ALA A 81 1.17 2.97 15.64
C ALA A 81 1.45 2.68 14.17
N PHE A 82 0.43 2.69 13.31
CA PHE A 82 0.58 2.57 11.87
C PHE A 82 1.50 3.64 11.29
N TYR A 83 1.21 4.92 11.56
CA TYR A 83 2.00 6.02 11.02
C TYR A 83 3.43 6.03 11.58
N GLN A 84 3.62 5.66 12.85
CA GLN A 84 4.95 5.49 13.42
C GLN A 84 5.75 4.40 12.70
N LEU A 85 5.12 3.27 12.37
CA LEU A 85 5.76 2.20 11.61
C LEU A 85 6.11 2.64 10.18
N CYS A 86 5.21 3.39 9.52
CA CYS A 86 5.49 3.97 8.21
C CYS A 86 6.69 4.92 8.25
N CYS A 87 6.73 5.87 9.19
CA CYS A 87 7.84 6.81 9.36
C CYS A 87 9.16 6.13 9.76
N HIS A 88 9.11 4.99 10.45
CA HIS A 88 10.29 4.18 10.72
C HIS A 88 10.88 3.54 9.44
N MET A 89 10.03 3.16 8.48
CA MET A 89 10.46 2.58 7.20
C MET A 89 10.85 3.64 6.17
N GLU A 90 10.20 4.80 6.20
CA GLU A 90 10.44 5.95 5.31
C GLU A 90 10.26 7.25 6.10
N PRO A 91 11.35 7.95 6.50
CA PRO A 91 11.27 9.17 7.29
C PRO A 91 10.45 10.30 6.63
N GLN A 92 10.37 10.33 5.28
CA GLN A 92 9.60 11.33 4.55
C GLN A 92 8.15 10.88 4.28
N TYR A 93 7.68 9.81 4.91
CA TYR A 93 6.41 9.15 4.58
C TYR A 93 5.22 10.11 4.50
N HIS A 94 5.05 11.00 5.48
CA HIS A 94 3.92 11.93 5.47
C HIS A 94 3.93 12.89 4.28
N GLN A 95 5.10 13.39 3.90
CA GLN A 95 5.23 14.28 2.74
C GLN A 95 4.94 13.50 1.46
N LEU A 96 5.52 12.32 1.30
CA LEU A 96 5.30 11.48 0.14
C LEU A 96 3.84 11.03 0.03
N GLU A 97 3.18 10.77 1.16
CA GLU A 97 1.75 10.45 1.21
C GLU A 97 0.92 11.60 0.68
N PHE A 98 1.17 12.81 1.19
CA PHE A 98 0.50 14.02 0.74
C PHE A 98 0.73 14.28 -0.75
N ASP A 99 1.98 14.25 -1.21
CA ASP A 99 2.36 14.49 -2.62
C ASP A 99 1.69 13.48 -3.56
N THR A 100 1.63 12.21 -3.14
CA THR A 100 0.96 11.17 -3.91
C THR A 100 -0.54 11.44 -4.04
N ARG A 101 -1.21 11.83 -2.95
CA ARG A 101 -2.64 12.21 -2.97
C ARG A 101 -2.89 13.45 -3.84
N LEU A 102 -2.00 14.43 -3.78
CA LEU A 102 -2.07 15.64 -4.60
C LEU A 102 -1.92 15.30 -6.09
N TRP A 103 -0.94 14.46 -6.43
CA TRP A 103 -0.72 14.01 -7.80
C TRP A 103 -1.92 13.22 -8.35
N LEU A 104 -2.50 12.32 -7.56
CA LEU A 104 -3.73 11.60 -7.94
C LEU A 104 -4.91 12.54 -8.17
N THR A 105 -5.06 13.55 -7.30
CA THR A 105 -6.07 14.59 -7.46
C THR A 105 -5.88 15.32 -8.79
N HIS A 106 -4.65 15.75 -9.10
CA HIS A 106 -4.32 16.40 -10.38
C HIS A 106 -4.67 15.51 -11.58
N LEU A 107 -4.29 14.22 -11.55
CA LEU A 107 -4.65 13.29 -12.62
C LEU A 107 -6.16 13.13 -12.80
N SER A 108 -6.92 13.16 -11.70
CA SER A 108 -8.38 13.00 -11.76
C SER A 108 -9.08 14.20 -12.39
N LEU A 109 -8.59 15.41 -12.09
CA LEU A 109 -9.08 16.64 -12.68
C LEU A 109 -8.80 16.67 -14.18
N ASN A 110 -7.61 16.24 -14.60
CA ASN A 110 -7.24 16.21 -16.02
C ASN A 110 -7.95 15.10 -16.82
N ARG A 111 -8.40 14.02 -16.18
CA ARG A 111 -9.17 12.95 -16.83
C ARG A 111 -10.66 13.25 -16.95
N SER A 112 -11.12 14.31 -16.30
CA SER A 112 -12.52 14.76 -16.30
C SER A 112 -12.78 15.93 -17.26
N ALA A 113 -11.77 16.27 -18.08
CA ALA A 113 -11.82 17.22 -19.19
C ALA A 113 -11.66 16.45 -20.52
#